data_AF-A0A105TQJ0-F1
#
_entry.id   AF-A0A105TQJ0-F1
#
_cell.length_a   1.000
_cell.length_b   1.000
_cell.length_c   1.000
_cell.angle_alpha   90.00
_cell.angle_beta   90.00
_cell.angle_gamma   90.00
#
_symmetry.space_group_name_H-M   'P 1'
#
loop_
_entity.id
_entity.type
_entity.pdbx_description
1 polymer ?
#
loop_
_entity_poly.entity_id
_entity_poly.type
_entity_poly.pdbx_seq_one_letter_code
_entity_poly.pdbx_strand_id
1 'polypeptide(L)'
;MEFFMSGEIDAKVGDAEHIARNKINSVLSGLLENAKLNFDINRWSFISIILSDLFISDYPEVAKFHKKTKVLEFRLQIPFEKFIGANPKVQISMILDAIERSIGLMEKFKIPENDRQTLKAAVTQARTELLGHENNIL
;
A
#
# COMPACT_ATOMS: atom_id res chain seq x y z
N MET A 1 -4.98 9.60 -11.14
CA MET A 1 -3.98 9.93 -10.09
C MET A 1 -2.80 8.98 -10.27
N GLU A 2 -1.56 9.41 -10.06
CA GLU A 2 -0.40 8.51 -10.11
C GLU A 2 -0.29 7.69 -8.82
N PHE A 3 -0.08 6.38 -8.95
CA PHE A 3 0.28 5.51 -7.82
C PHE A 3 1.76 5.15 -7.91
N PHE A 4 2.47 5.30 -6.80
CA PHE A 4 3.91 5.02 -6.73
C PHE A 4 4.20 4.13 -5.52
N MET A 5 4.99 3.07 -5.74
CA MET A 5 5.45 2.17 -4.69
C MET A 5 6.97 2.01 -4.62
N SER A 6 7.51 2.09 -3.41
CA SER A 6 8.88 1.65 -3.10
C SER A 6 8.91 0.90 -1.75
N GLY A 7 10.10 0.50 -1.31
CA GLY A 7 10.27 -0.16 -0.02
C GLY A 7 11.58 0.25 0.67
N GLU A 8 11.53 0.35 1.99
CA GLU A 8 12.66 0.37 2.92
C GLU A 8 12.73 -1.03 3.53
N ILE A 9 13.60 -1.88 2.98
CA ILE A 9 13.57 -3.33 3.22
C ILE A 9 14.91 -3.86 3.69
N ASP A 10 14.85 -4.87 4.56
CA ASP A 10 16.01 -5.68 4.90
C ASP A 10 16.43 -6.50 3.66
N ALA A 11 17.73 -6.69 3.46
CA ALA A 11 18.26 -7.46 2.32
C ALA A 11 17.66 -8.87 2.23
N LYS A 12 17.30 -9.48 3.38
CA LYS A 12 16.66 -10.80 3.42
C LYS A 12 15.25 -10.84 2.84
N VAL A 13 14.60 -9.68 2.68
CA VAL A 13 13.24 -9.52 2.17
C VAL A 13 13.24 -9.09 0.69
N GLY A 14 14.39 -8.60 0.18
CA GLY A 14 14.60 -8.00 -1.14
C GLY A 14 13.73 -8.56 -2.27
N ASP A 15 13.98 -9.81 -2.65
CA ASP A 15 13.35 -10.42 -3.83
C ASP A 15 11.85 -10.65 -3.65
N ALA A 16 11.44 -11.10 -2.47
CA ALA A 16 10.05 -11.40 -2.18
C ALA A 16 9.19 -10.13 -2.18
N GLU A 17 9.68 -9.06 -1.55
CA GLU A 17 9.01 -7.75 -1.59
C GLU A 17 8.96 -7.21 -3.02
N HIS A 18 10.08 -7.26 -3.75
CA HIS A 18 10.14 -6.71 -5.09
C HIS A 18 9.12 -7.37 -6.03
N ILE A 19 9.01 -8.70 -5.97
CA ILE A 19 8.03 -9.48 -6.74
C ILE A 19 6.59 -9.09 -6.36
N ALA A 20 6.29 -9.02 -5.06
CA ALA A 20 4.94 -8.67 -4.59
C ALA A 20 4.58 -7.22 -4.96
N ARG A 21 5.49 -6.27 -4.73
CA ARG A 21 5.33 -4.85 -5.04
C ARG A 21 5.08 -4.63 -6.53
N ASN A 22 5.84 -5.25 -7.42
CA ASN A 22 5.65 -5.06 -8.86
C ASN A 22 4.26 -5.52 -9.33
N LYS A 23 3.76 -6.65 -8.81
CA LYS A 23 2.41 -7.15 -9.11
C LYS A 23 1.34 -6.17 -8.64
N ILE A 24 1.44 -5.72 -7.39
CA ILE A 24 0.50 -4.75 -6.80
C ILE A 24 0.54 -3.43 -7.56
N ASN A 25 1.72 -2.89 -7.81
CA ASN A 25 1.89 -1.62 -8.50
C ASN A 25 1.29 -1.67 -9.91
N SER A 26 1.52 -2.76 -10.66
CA SER A 26 0.95 -2.93 -12.00
C SER A 26 -0.58 -2.91 -11.99
N VAL A 27 -1.20 -3.68 -11.09
CA VAL A 27 -2.67 -3.77 -11.02
C VAL A 27 -3.27 -2.46 -10.50
N LEU A 28 -2.78 -1.97 -9.36
CA LEU A 28 -3.37 -0.82 -8.70
C LEU A 28 -3.17 0.47 -9.50
N SER A 29 -2.06 0.63 -10.22
CA SER A 29 -1.88 1.78 -11.12
C SER A 29 -2.91 1.78 -12.25
N GLY A 30 -3.20 0.63 -12.85
CA GLY A 30 -4.24 0.51 -13.89
C GLY A 30 -5.64 0.84 -13.36
N LEU A 31 -5.98 0.37 -12.16
CA LEU A 31 -7.26 0.67 -11.52
C LEU A 31 -7.42 2.16 -11.17
N LEU A 32 -6.31 2.84 -10.85
CA LEU A 32 -6.31 4.24 -10.43
C LEU A 32 -6.13 5.25 -11.58
N GLU A 33 -5.79 4.78 -12.78
CA GLU A 33 -5.58 5.65 -13.96
C GLU A 33 -6.82 6.52 -14.23
N ASN A 34 -8.01 5.93 -14.11
CA ASN A 34 -9.30 6.58 -14.37
C ASN A 34 -10.08 6.95 -13.11
N ALA A 35 -9.48 6.78 -11.92
CA ALA A 35 -10.14 7.11 -10.67
C ALA A 35 -10.41 8.63 -10.60
N LYS A 36 -11.68 9.00 -10.51
CA LYS A 36 -12.12 10.38 -10.31
C LYS A 36 -12.29 10.64 -8.82
N LEU A 37 -11.39 11.44 -8.27
CA LEU A 37 -11.45 11.91 -6.89
C LEU A 37 -11.94 13.35 -6.89
N ASN A 38 -12.74 13.71 -5.90
CA ASN A 38 -13.15 15.09 -5.67
C ASN A 38 -12.00 15.94 -5.11
N PHE A 39 -11.13 15.31 -4.33
CA PHE A 39 -9.93 15.92 -3.78
C PHE A 39 -8.80 15.90 -4.81
N ASP A 40 -8.15 17.04 -4.95
CA ASP A 40 -7.12 17.27 -5.95
C ASP A 40 -5.80 16.63 -5.49
N ILE A 41 -5.58 15.37 -5.89
CA ILE A 41 -4.41 14.55 -5.56
C ILE A 41 -3.71 14.16 -6.86
N ASN A 42 -2.45 14.57 -6.98
CA ASN A 42 -1.63 14.21 -8.12
C ASN A 42 -1.06 12.80 -7.98
N ARG A 43 -0.57 12.46 -6.77
CA ARG A 43 0.13 11.21 -6.51
C ARG A 43 -0.19 10.63 -5.13
N TRP A 44 -0.33 9.32 -5.08
CA TRP A 44 -0.30 8.51 -3.86
C TRP A 44 0.98 7.68 -3.85
N SER A 45 1.92 8.08 -2.99
CA SER A 45 3.19 7.40 -2.76
C SER A 45 3.10 6.52 -1.52
N PHE A 46 3.27 5.21 -1.72
CA PHE A 46 3.30 4.22 -0.66
C PHE A 46 4.69 3.59 -0.58
N ILE A 47 5.26 3.53 0.62
CA ILE A 47 6.54 2.92 0.90
C ILE A 47 6.34 1.86 1.98
N SER A 48 6.58 0.59 1.63
CA SER A 48 6.60 -0.51 2.60
C SER A 48 7.86 -0.38 3.47
N ILE A 49 7.74 -0.51 4.79
CA ILE A 49 8.89 -0.64 5.70
C ILE A 49 8.88 -2.07 6.21
N ILE A 50 9.81 -2.90 5.72
CA ILE A 50 9.92 -4.32 6.09
C ILE A 50 11.33 -4.58 6.60
N LEU A 51 11.56 -4.17 7.84
CA LEU A 51 12.85 -4.22 8.50
C LEU A 51 12.78 -5.08 9.75
N SER A 52 13.86 -5.81 10.02
CA SER A 52 14.01 -6.55 11.27
C SER A 52 14.04 -5.60 12.48
N ASP A 53 13.80 -6.15 13.68
CA ASP A 53 13.77 -5.37 14.93
C ASP A 53 15.09 -4.62 15.20
N LEU A 54 16.19 -5.05 14.57
CA LEU A 54 17.49 -4.39 14.62
C LEU A 54 17.49 -2.99 13.99
N PHE A 55 16.62 -2.73 13.00
CA PHE A 55 16.60 -1.50 12.23
C PHE A 55 15.27 -0.74 12.33
N ILE A 56 14.17 -1.40 12.73
CA ILE A 56 12.82 -0.84 12.68
C ILE A 56 12.65 0.46 13.48
N SER A 57 13.44 0.66 14.55
CA SER A 57 13.41 1.88 15.38
C SER A 57 13.79 3.14 14.61
N ASP A 58 14.63 3.02 13.59
CA ASP A 58 15.13 4.15 12.81
C ASP A 58 14.19 4.52 11.66
N TYR A 59 13.13 3.72 11.44
CA TYR A 59 12.19 3.84 10.33
C TYR A 59 10.74 3.94 10.85
N PRO A 60 10.37 5.07 11.48
CA PRO A 60 9.01 5.27 11.97
C PRO A 60 8.00 5.37 10.81
N GLU A 61 6.74 5.05 11.11
CA GLU A 61 5.66 5.27 10.15
C GLU A 61 5.47 6.76 9.83
N VAL A 62 5.26 7.07 8.56
CA VAL A 62 5.02 8.42 8.06
C VAL A 62 3.66 8.47 7.38
N ALA A 63 2.90 9.52 7.68
CA ALA A 63 1.72 9.91 6.92
C ALA A 63 1.81 11.42 6.68
N LYS A 64 1.86 11.84 5.41
CA LYS A 64 2.03 13.25 5.06
C LYS A 64 1.25 13.61 3.81
N PHE A 65 0.70 14.83 3.79
CA PHE A 65 0.15 15.45 2.60
C PHE A 65 0.95 16.70 2.21
N HIS A 66 1.60 16.63 1.06
CA HIS A 66 2.39 17.73 0.50
C HIS A 66 1.48 18.62 -0.35
N LYS A 67 0.81 19.59 0.28
CA LYS A 67 -0.22 20.44 -0.35
C LYS A 67 0.20 21.08 -1.69
N LYS A 68 1.45 21.54 -1.79
CA LYS A 68 1.96 22.22 -3.00
C LYS A 68 2.04 21.27 -4.20
N THR A 69 2.53 20.05 -3.98
CA THR A 69 2.70 19.04 -5.03
C THR A 69 1.50 18.10 -5.15
N LYS A 70 0.56 18.21 -4.20
CA LYS A 70 -0.63 17.36 -4.06
C LYS A 70 -0.27 15.87 -3.97
N VAL A 71 0.79 15.58 -3.23
CA VAL A 71 1.31 14.23 -3.02
C VAL A 71 0.92 13.75 -1.63
N LEU A 72 0.27 12.60 -1.56
CA LEU A 72 0.14 11.82 -0.33
C LEU A 72 1.32 10.88 -0.22
N GLU A 73 2.00 10.92 0.92
CA GLU A 73 3.13 10.04 1.20
C GLU A 73 2.83 9.23 2.46
N PHE A 74 2.91 7.92 2.31
CA PHE A 74 2.75 6.98 3.40
C PHE A 74 3.94 6.03 3.43
N ARG A 75 4.59 5.93 4.57
CA ARG A 75 5.63 4.93 4.84
C ARG A 75 5.13 4.09 6.00
N LEU A 76 4.78 2.83 5.76
CA LEU A 76 4.07 2.01 6.75
C LEU A 76 4.82 0.71 7.02
N GLN A 77 4.87 0.34 8.29
CA GLN A 77 5.57 -0.85 8.76
C GLN A 77 4.73 -2.09 8.47
N ILE A 78 5.40 -3.11 7.95
CA ILE A 78 4.87 -4.46 7.74
C ILE A 78 5.73 -5.42 8.57
N PRO A 79 5.14 -6.31 9.40
CA PRO A 79 5.92 -7.14 10.31
C PRO A 79 6.91 -8.06 9.58
N PHE A 80 8.21 -7.87 9.81
CA PHE A 80 9.31 -8.55 9.11
C PHE A 80 9.22 -10.08 9.22
N GLU A 81 9.15 -10.62 10.45
CA GLU A 81 9.14 -12.07 10.68
C GLU A 81 7.94 -12.76 10.02
N LYS A 82 6.79 -12.09 9.99
CA LYS A 82 5.60 -12.60 9.30
C LYS A 82 5.78 -12.56 7.79
N PHE A 83 6.39 -11.50 7.26
CA PHE A 83 6.54 -11.32 5.83
C PHE A 83 7.54 -12.31 5.23
N ILE A 84 8.70 -12.50 5.87
CA ILE A 84 9.73 -13.41 5.39
C ILE A 84 9.31 -14.89 5.49
N GLY A 85 8.52 -15.25 6.50
CA GLY A 85 7.97 -16.60 6.68
C GLY A 85 6.71 -16.87 5.85
N ALA A 86 6.13 -15.86 5.21
CA ALA A 86 4.89 -15.98 4.47
C ALA A 86 5.10 -16.53 3.05
N ASN A 87 4.08 -17.20 2.52
CA ASN A 87 4.04 -17.54 1.10
C ASN A 87 3.71 -16.28 0.24
N PRO A 88 3.92 -16.33 -1.09
CA PRO A 88 3.73 -15.16 -1.95
C PRO A 88 2.32 -14.54 -1.92
N LYS A 89 1.26 -15.33 -1.71
CA LYS A 89 -0.11 -14.78 -1.59
C LYS A 89 -0.27 -13.98 -0.31
N VAL A 90 0.24 -14.51 0.80
CA VAL A 90 0.19 -13.84 2.10
C VAL A 90 1.03 -12.57 2.09
N GLN A 91 2.20 -12.58 1.44
CA GLN A 91 3.02 -11.38 1.26
C GLN A 91 2.29 -10.26 0.50
N ILE A 92 1.62 -10.61 -0.61
CA ILE A 92 0.77 -9.66 -1.34
C ILE A 92 -0.34 -9.12 -0.46
N SER A 93 -1.05 -10.00 0.27
CA SER A 93 -2.10 -9.61 1.21
C SER A 93 -1.60 -8.60 2.24
N MET A 94 -0.43 -8.86 2.86
CA MET A 94 0.15 -7.98 3.88
C MET A 94 0.47 -6.59 3.34
N ILE A 95 0.97 -6.47 2.11
CA ILE A 95 1.21 -5.17 1.47
C ILE A 95 -0.12 -4.47 1.17
N LEU A 96 -1.13 -5.18 0.66
CA LEU A 96 -2.46 -4.61 0.40
C LEU A 96 -3.14 -4.15 1.70
N ASP A 97 -2.98 -4.87 2.81
CA ASP A 97 -3.48 -4.46 4.13
C ASP A 97 -2.83 -3.15 4.59
N ALA A 98 -1.52 -2.99 4.35
CA ALA A 98 -0.80 -1.75 4.64
C ALA A 98 -1.24 -0.59 3.72
N ILE A 99 -1.46 -0.85 2.44
CA ILE A 99 -2.02 0.14 1.51
C ILE A 99 -3.41 0.58 1.99
N GLU A 100 -4.28 -0.35 2.40
CA GLU A 100 -5.61 -0.04 2.92
C GLU A 100 -5.54 0.80 4.22
N ARG A 101 -4.63 0.45 5.14
CA ARG A 101 -4.33 1.29 6.32
C ARG A 101 -3.97 2.72 5.93
N SER A 102 -3.20 2.90 4.85
CA SER A 102 -2.83 4.25 4.38
C SER A 102 -4.05 5.07 3.92
N ILE A 103 -5.07 4.43 3.34
CA ILE A 103 -6.35 5.09 3.03
C ILE A 103 -7.06 5.52 4.32
N GLY A 104 -7.04 4.68 5.36
CA GLY A 104 -7.56 5.08 6.69
C GLY A 104 -6.90 6.35 7.21
N LEU A 105 -5.58 6.46 7.05
CA LEU A 105 -4.79 7.63 7.49
C LEU A 105 -5.09 8.91 6.68
N MET A 106 -5.69 8.81 5.49
CA MET A 106 -6.06 9.97 4.68
C MET A 106 -7.09 10.90 5.36
N GLU A 107 -7.82 10.40 6.37
CA GLU A 107 -8.75 11.22 7.16
C GLU A 107 -8.05 12.43 7.79
N LYS A 108 -6.81 12.23 8.25
CA LYS A 108 -5.99 13.25 8.91
C LYS A 108 -5.76 14.47 8.02
N PHE A 109 -5.90 14.29 6.70
CA PHE A 109 -5.71 15.33 5.70
C PHE A 109 -7.03 15.86 5.12
N LYS A 110 -8.17 15.50 5.73
CA LYS A 110 -9.52 15.89 5.31
C LYS A 110 -9.86 15.43 3.89
N ILE A 111 -9.30 14.30 3.47
CA ILE A 111 -9.70 13.67 2.21
C ILE A 111 -11.13 13.13 2.41
N PRO A 112 -12.07 13.48 1.53
CA PRO A 112 -13.47 13.08 1.63
C PRO A 112 -13.65 11.57 1.70
N GLU A 113 -14.67 11.14 2.45
CA GLU A 113 -14.96 9.71 2.61
C GLU A 113 -15.25 9.01 1.28
N ASN A 114 -15.95 9.67 0.35
CA ASN A 114 -16.24 9.09 -0.96
C ASN A 114 -14.97 8.85 -1.80
N ASP A 115 -13.96 9.72 -1.68
CA ASP A 115 -12.66 9.52 -2.33
C ASP A 115 -11.92 8.35 -1.69
N ARG A 116 -11.93 8.27 -0.34
CA ARG A 116 -11.36 7.12 0.38
C ARG A 116 -12.06 5.82 0.00
N GLN A 117 -13.38 5.82 -0.19
CA GLN A 117 -14.14 4.65 -0.64
C GLN A 117 -13.77 4.25 -2.07
N THR A 118 -13.58 5.22 -2.96
CA THR A 118 -13.08 4.97 -4.33
C THR A 118 -11.72 4.26 -4.30
N LEU A 119 -10.79 4.75 -3.47
CA LEU A 119 -9.48 4.12 -3.32
C LEU A 119 -9.57 2.73 -2.67
N LYS A 120 -10.43 2.55 -1.66
CA LYS A 120 -10.67 1.23 -1.06
C LYS A 120 -11.22 0.24 -2.07
N ALA A 121 -12.16 0.65 -2.92
CA ALA A 121 -12.70 -0.20 -3.97
C ALA A 121 -11.61 -0.67 -4.94
N ALA A 122 -10.69 0.23 -5.34
CA ALA A 122 -9.54 -0.13 -6.16
C ALA A 122 -8.61 -1.14 -5.47
N VAL A 123 -8.35 -0.98 -4.16
CA VAL A 123 -7.54 -1.95 -3.39
C VAL A 123 -8.25 -3.31 -3.28
N THR A 124 -9.56 -3.31 -3.04
CA THR A 124 -10.38 -4.54 -2.99
C THR A 124 -10.39 -5.27 -4.33
N GLN A 125 -10.51 -4.53 -5.43
CA GLN A 125 -10.42 -5.10 -6.77
C GLN A 125 -9.02 -5.66 -7.04
N ALA A 126 -7.95 -4.91 -6.71
CA ALA A 126 -6.58 -5.40 -6.84
C ALA A 126 -6.36 -6.69 -6.04
N ARG A 127 -6.91 -6.76 -4.82
CA ARG A 127 -6.88 -7.97 -3.98
C ARG A 127 -7.54 -9.16 -4.68
N THR A 128 -8.71 -8.92 -5.28
CA THR A 128 -9.47 -9.95 -6.00
C THR A 128 -8.70 -10.46 -7.22
N GLU A 129 -8.12 -9.56 -8.01
CA GLU A 129 -7.33 -9.91 -9.21
C GLU A 129 -6.05 -10.67 -8.87
N LEU A 130 -5.38 -10.31 -7.76
CA LEU A 130 -4.09 -10.90 -7.38
C LEU A 130 -4.18 -12.18 -6.57
N LEU A 131 -5.21 -12.32 -5.74
CA LEU A 131 -5.34 -13.44 -4.79
C LEU A 131 -6.44 -14.44 -5.18
N GLY A 132 -7.38 -14.01 -6.04
CA GLY A 132 -8.60 -14.73 -6.37
C GLY A 132 -9.71 -14.50 -5.34
N HIS A 133 -10.92 -14.99 -5.63
CA HIS A 133 -11.97 -15.12 -4.63
C HIS A 133 -11.60 -16.26 -3.66
N GLU A 134 -11.05 -15.94 -2.50
CA GLU A 134 -11.14 -16.87 -1.38
C GLU A 134 -12.61 -16.89 -0.95
N ASN A 135 -13.37 -17.86 -1.47
CA ASN A 135 -14.61 -18.29 -0.84
C ASN A 135 -14.23 -18.66 0.60
N ASN A 136 -14.69 -17.86 1.56
CA ASN A 136 -14.69 -18.22 2.97
C ASN A 136 -15.35 -19.59 3.11
N ILE A 137 -14.54 -20.64 3.25
CA ILE A 137 -15.00 -21.91 3.81
C ILE A 137 -15.03 -21.66 5.32
N LEU A 138 -16.23 -21.33 5.81
CA LEU A 138 -16.61 -21.54 7.21
C LEU A 138 -16.69 -23.05 7.50
#